data_AF-A0A4Z1J469-F1
#
_entry.id   AF-A0A4Z1J469-F1
#
_cell.length_a   1.000
_cell.length_b   1.000
_cell.length_c   1.000
_cell.angle_alpha   90.00
_cell.angle_beta   90.00
_cell.angle_gamma   90.00
#
_symmetry.space_group_name_H-M   'P 1'
#
loop_
_entity.id
_entity.type
_entity.pdbx_description
1 polymer ?
#
loop_
_entity_poly.entity_id
_entity_poly.type
_entity_poly.pdbx_seq_one_letter_code
_entity_poly.pdbx_strand_id
1 'polypeptide(L)'
;MKIADVTALVMLPSTALATCGTAYSSSKIDGTLLRAVVINMGTDATNITAAQYDQYFEQGSALEGVKALIAAGQAYINLWSIPSTESSFKSSSDCLSDGYTLNQVAWLSYNATAESWLGGYKAETAEDSYDAGALSVITSIVAGLEVRFWDTNGDGYTDFIDADYLEGVTVDTITENANGTYSVYRGNIDFENKTPYEGTIFDADRFAGSGIAIEAANFDMTIKSGDVGLFWYGPSGWAMERALEINGLFVDGADHAFYDIAGVTYVDAMLFSRDNLFISNRPGEFTDTQKFFGLTNYTASGLNVSLWLVPVTNASDFGGPVGMTTAGNSAAFLTRAVAQAQAELANVTVSADGSGVSSTKEWVTQAVYTQLDDAIARANSALSSANSSSFLLDYQTYQTYLLYLNLYGGADDIGAVYAGFNFTGFQNEEQFGSA
;
A
#
# COMPACT_ATOMS: atom_id res chain seq x y z
N MET A 1 -20.12 42.28 -17.31
CA MET A 1 -21.30 41.93 -16.48
C MET A 1 -22.05 40.83 -17.22
N LYS A 2 -21.75 39.57 -16.89
CA LYS A 2 -22.48 38.39 -17.37
C LYS A 2 -22.80 37.56 -16.13
N ILE A 3 -24.06 37.19 -16.07
CA ILE A 3 -24.79 36.67 -14.92
C ILE A 3 -24.36 35.22 -14.67
N ALA A 4 -24.24 34.88 -13.40
CA ALA A 4 -23.94 33.55 -12.91
C ALA A 4 -25.01 32.55 -13.35
N ASP A 5 -24.59 31.49 -14.04
CA ASP A 5 -25.35 30.24 -14.05
C ASP A 5 -24.92 29.44 -12.83
N VAL A 6 -25.78 29.49 -11.82
CA VAL A 6 -25.77 28.58 -10.68
C VAL A 6 -26.18 27.22 -11.23
N THR A 7 -25.20 26.39 -11.57
CA THR A 7 -25.45 24.96 -11.78
C THR A 7 -25.85 24.39 -10.43
N ALA A 8 -27.14 24.13 -10.28
CA ALA A 8 -27.63 23.30 -9.19
C ALA A 8 -26.91 21.97 -9.28
N LEU A 9 -25.99 21.75 -8.34
CA LEU A 9 -25.38 20.46 -8.08
C LEU A 9 -26.52 19.56 -7.59
N VAL A 10 -27.17 18.87 -8.52
CA VAL A 10 -27.99 17.72 -8.19
C VAL A 10 -27.00 16.71 -7.61
N MET A 11 -26.90 16.67 -6.28
CA MET A 11 -26.33 15.53 -5.59
C MET A 11 -27.14 14.33 -6.04
N LEU A 12 -26.59 13.58 -6.98
CA LEU A 12 -27.04 12.22 -7.22
C LEU A 12 -26.97 11.52 -5.86
N PRO A 13 -28.01 10.79 -5.45
CA PRO A 13 -27.95 10.02 -4.22
C PRO A 13 -26.72 9.11 -4.32
N SER A 14 -25.88 9.16 -3.29
CA SER A 14 -24.80 8.22 -3.08
C SER A 14 -25.37 6.81 -3.33
N THR A 15 -25.00 6.18 -4.44
CA THR A 15 -25.26 4.76 -4.63
C THR A 15 -24.62 4.06 -3.43
N ALA A 16 -25.46 3.36 -2.68
CA ALA A 16 -25.23 2.97 -1.31
C ALA A 16 -23.82 2.40 -1.09
N LEU A 17 -23.06 3.02 -0.18
CA LEU A 17 -21.78 2.55 0.32
C LEU A 17 -21.98 1.38 1.30
N ALA A 18 -22.91 0.48 0.97
CA ALA A 18 -23.53 -0.45 1.91
C ALA A 18 -22.59 -1.63 2.20
N THR A 19 -21.80 -1.47 3.25
CA THR A 19 -21.43 -2.57 4.13
C THR A 19 -22.72 -3.21 4.64
N CYS A 20 -23.00 -4.46 4.26
CA CYS A 20 -24.18 -5.17 4.77
C CYS A 20 -24.03 -5.67 6.22
N GLY A 21 -22.95 -5.27 6.89
CA GLY A 21 -22.76 -5.40 8.33
C GLY A 21 -23.58 -4.36 9.11
N THR A 22 -23.79 -4.62 10.39
CA THR A 22 -24.37 -3.63 11.30
C THR A 22 -23.26 -2.70 11.77
N ALA A 23 -23.50 -1.38 11.67
CA ALA A 23 -22.58 -0.39 12.23
C ALA A 23 -22.52 -0.54 13.76
N TYR A 24 -21.31 -0.52 14.31
CA TYR A 24 -21.16 -0.39 15.75
C TYR A 24 -21.71 0.98 16.19
N SER A 25 -22.54 0.98 17.24
CA SER A 25 -23.31 2.17 17.63
C SER A 25 -22.49 3.31 18.24
N SER A 26 -21.24 3.04 18.59
CA SER A 26 -20.31 3.97 19.22
C SER A 26 -19.09 4.16 18.33
N SER A 27 -18.40 5.29 18.49
CA SER A 27 -17.10 5.53 17.84
C SER A 27 -15.94 4.80 18.52
N LYS A 28 -16.19 4.18 19.69
CA LYS A 28 -15.21 3.46 20.50
C LYS A 28 -15.86 2.30 21.24
N ILE A 29 -15.12 1.21 21.39
CA ILE A 29 -15.55 0.04 22.15
C ILE A 29 -15.44 0.35 23.64
N ASP A 30 -16.52 0.10 24.37
CA ASP A 30 -16.56 0.23 25.84
C ASP A 30 -16.20 -1.12 26.47
N GLY A 31 -14.93 -1.26 26.86
CA GLY A 31 -14.39 -2.51 27.40
C GLY A 31 -12.91 -2.41 27.79
N THR A 32 -12.41 -3.46 28.41
CA THR A 32 -10.99 -3.63 28.73
C THR A 32 -10.30 -4.34 27.57
N LEU A 33 -9.27 -3.71 26.99
CA LEU A 33 -8.42 -4.35 26.00
C LEU A 33 -7.63 -5.48 26.67
N LEU A 34 -7.89 -6.73 26.25
CA LEU A 34 -7.17 -7.90 26.73
C LEU A 34 -5.87 -8.12 25.96
N ARG A 35 -5.93 -7.98 24.63
CA ARG A 35 -4.81 -8.20 23.73
C ARG A 35 -5.00 -7.42 22.43
N ALA A 36 -3.89 -6.92 21.89
CA ALA A 36 -3.79 -6.50 20.50
C ALA A 36 -2.79 -7.42 19.79
N VAL A 37 -3.07 -7.75 18.53
CA VAL A 37 -2.28 -8.66 17.70
C VAL A 37 -2.02 -7.99 16.37
N VAL A 38 -0.74 -7.76 16.04
CA VAL A 38 -0.34 -7.32 14.71
C VAL A 38 -0.15 -8.55 13.83
N ILE A 39 -0.93 -8.67 12.77
CA ILE A 39 -1.01 -9.90 11.98
C ILE A 39 0.27 -10.14 11.19
N ASN A 40 0.82 -11.36 11.28
CA ASN A 40 1.93 -11.85 10.46
C ASN A 40 3.19 -10.95 10.48
N MET A 41 3.43 -10.29 11.62
CA MET A 41 4.63 -9.48 11.88
C MET A 41 5.50 -10.17 12.94
N GLY A 42 6.57 -10.85 12.53
CA GLY A 42 7.53 -11.46 13.45
C GLY A 42 7.11 -12.83 14.01
N THR A 43 7.21 -13.01 15.34
CA THR A 43 7.05 -14.32 16.02
C THR A 43 5.66 -14.59 16.58
N ASP A 44 4.76 -13.62 16.54
CA ASP A 44 3.36 -13.85 16.92
C ASP A 44 2.68 -14.70 15.85
N ALA A 45 1.82 -15.61 16.29
CA ALA A 45 1.25 -16.61 15.41
C ALA A 45 0.60 -15.99 14.15
N THR A 46 0.64 -16.74 13.05
CA THR A 46 0.22 -16.29 11.72
C THR A 46 -1.19 -15.70 11.65
N ASN A 47 -2.05 -15.98 12.64
CA ASN A 47 -3.38 -15.40 12.75
C ASN A 47 -3.90 -15.39 14.21
N ILE A 48 -5.05 -14.76 14.40
CA ILE A 48 -5.73 -14.59 15.70
C ILE A 48 -6.32 -15.88 16.30
N THR A 49 -6.35 -16.98 15.55
CA THR A 49 -6.94 -18.26 15.98
C THR A 49 -5.92 -19.23 16.57
N ALA A 50 -4.66 -18.80 16.68
CA ALA A 50 -3.60 -19.63 17.17
C ALA A 50 -3.71 -19.94 18.67
N ALA A 51 -3.24 -21.14 19.06
CA ALA A 51 -3.37 -21.67 20.41
C ALA A 51 -2.76 -20.79 21.52
N GLN A 52 -1.79 -19.93 21.19
CA GLN A 52 -1.23 -18.97 22.16
C GLN A 52 -2.24 -17.94 22.67
N TYR A 53 -3.36 -17.78 21.97
CA TYR A 53 -4.46 -16.89 22.34
C TYR A 53 -5.61 -17.60 23.05
N ASP A 54 -5.56 -18.93 23.25
CA ASP A 54 -6.65 -19.71 23.87
C ASP A 54 -7.07 -19.16 25.24
N GLN A 55 -6.11 -18.60 26.00
CA GLN A 55 -6.36 -18.02 27.32
C GLN A 55 -7.32 -16.82 27.34
N TYR A 56 -7.56 -16.18 26.19
CA TYR A 56 -8.44 -15.01 26.08
C TYR A 56 -9.89 -15.37 25.74
N PHE A 57 -10.23 -16.65 25.56
CA PHE A 57 -11.55 -17.08 25.10
C PHE A 57 -12.16 -18.13 26.03
N GLU A 58 -13.41 -17.90 26.45
CA GLU A 58 -14.14 -18.80 27.36
C GLU A 58 -14.37 -20.19 26.74
N GLN A 59 -14.42 -20.27 25.40
CA GLN A 59 -14.70 -21.48 24.64
C GLN A 59 -13.56 -22.51 24.67
N GLY A 60 -12.45 -22.19 25.34
CA GLY A 60 -11.31 -23.10 25.54
C GLY A 60 -10.34 -23.18 24.37
N SER A 61 -10.62 -22.48 23.26
CA SER A 61 -9.64 -22.20 22.21
C SER A 61 -9.96 -20.90 21.47
N ALA A 62 -8.93 -20.24 20.93
CA ALA A 62 -9.09 -19.01 20.16
C ALA A 62 -9.90 -19.22 18.88
N LEU A 63 -9.72 -20.35 18.19
CA LEU A 63 -10.51 -20.69 17.00
C LEU A 63 -12.01 -20.73 17.30
N GLU A 64 -12.41 -21.46 18.35
CA GLU A 64 -13.83 -21.59 18.69
C GLU A 64 -14.39 -20.30 19.29
N GLY A 65 -13.57 -19.53 20.01
CA GLY A 65 -13.94 -18.20 20.50
C GLY A 65 -14.22 -17.21 19.37
N VAL A 66 -13.32 -17.09 18.39
CA VAL A 66 -13.51 -16.22 17.21
C VAL A 66 -14.80 -16.59 16.46
N LYS A 67 -15.03 -17.89 16.21
CA LYS A 67 -16.28 -18.36 15.58
C LYS A 67 -17.53 -17.97 16.39
N ALA A 68 -17.49 -18.15 17.71
CA ALA A 68 -18.60 -17.81 18.58
C ALA A 68 -18.91 -16.31 18.54
N LEU A 69 -17.89 -15.46 18.52
CA LEU A 69 -18.05 -14.01 18.42
C LEU A 69 -18.59 -13.55 17.06
N ILE A 70 -18.15 -14.16 15.96
CA ILE A 70 -18.75 -13.91 14.63
C ILE A 70 -20.24 -14.28 14.67
N ALA A 71 -20.58 -15.48 15.15
CA ALA A 71 -21.97 -15.95 15.25
C ALA A 71 -22.85 -15.06 16.16
N ALA A 72 -22.24 -14.41 17.15
CA ALA A 72 -22.90 -13.44 18.02
C ALA A 72 -22.98 -12.01 17.44
N GLY A 73 -22.39 -11.76 16.26
CA GLY A 73 -22.29 -10.42 15.67
C GLY A 73 -21.36 -9.47 16.45
N GLN A 74 -20.34 -10.03 17.12
CA GLN A 74 -19.38 -9.34 17.97
C GLN A 74 -17.96 -9.28 17.36
N ALA A 75 -17.83 -9.52 16.06
CA ALA A 75 -16.58 -9.39 15.33
C ALA A 75 -16.72 -8.28 14.27
N TYR A 76 -15.86 -7.26 14.35
CA TYR A 76 -15.96 -6.04 13.55
C TYR A 76 -14.67 -5.76 12.79
N ILE A 77 -14.81 -5.15 11.60
CA ILE A 77 -13.71 -4.55 10.87
C ILE A 77 -14.13 -3.13 10.46
N ASN A 78 -13.31 -2.12 10.76
CA ASN A 78 -13.66 -0.71 10.57
C ASN A 78 -15.02 -0.34 11.20
N LEU A 79 -15.34 -0.94 12.36
CA LEU A 79 -16.61 -0.80 13.07
C LEU A 79 -17.86 -1.29 12.30
N TRP A 80 -17.69 -2.14 11.29
CA TRP A 80 -18.76 -2.89 10.65
C TRP A 80 -18.74 -4.34 11.11
N SER A 81 -19.87 -4.86 11.59
CA SER A 81 -19.94 -6.26 12.01
C SER A 81 -19.81 -7.18 10.80
N ILE A 82 -19.00 -8.22 10.90
CA ILE A 82 -19.11 -9.36 9.98
C ILE A 82 -20.52 -9.93 10.16
N PRO A 83 -21.29 -10.18 9.08
CA PRO A 83 -22.65 -10.69 9.24
C PRO A 83 -22.64 -11.99 10.05
N SER A 84 -23.58 -12.16 10.98
CA SER A 84 -23.46 -13.21 11.99
C SER A 84 -23.89 -14.58 11.51
N THR A 85 -24.74 -14.63 10.46
CA THR A 85 -25.29 -15.87 9.92
C THR A 85 -25.52 -15.77 8.42
N GLU A 86 -25.51 -16.92 7.73
CA GLU A 86 -25.89 -17.02 6.31
C GLU A 86 -27.27 -16.41 6.03
N SER A 87 -28.23 -16.63 6.94
CA SER A 87 -29.58 -16.08 6.80
C SER A 87 -29.56 -14.56 6.88
N SER A 88 -28.79 -13.97 7.79
CA SER A 88 -28.63 -12.51 7.88
C SER A 88 -28.00 -11.94 6.60
N PHE A 89 -26.96 -12.59 6.08
CA PHE A 89 -26.29 -12.19 4.84
C PHE A 89 -27.27 -12.24 3.66
N LYS A 90 -27.93 -13.38 3.44
CA LYS A 90 -28.86 -13.57 2.30
C LYS A 90 -30.14 -12.73 2.41
N SER A 91 -30.49 -12.24 3.60
CA SER A 91 -31.65 -11.35 3.79
C SER A 91 -31.36 -9.89 3.41
N SER A 92 -30.08 -9.52 3.29
CA SER A 92 -29.67 -8.19 2.84
C SER A 92 -29.50 -8.17 1.32
N SER A 93 -30.25 -7.29 0.64
CA SER A 93 -30.09 -7.07 -0.80
C SER A 93 -28.67 -6.63 -1.16
N ASP A 94 -28.06 -5.84 -0.28
CA ASP A 94 -26.75 -5.23 -0.50
C ASP A 94 -25.63 -6.27 -0.35
N CYS A 95 -25.76 -7.19 0.62
CA CYS A 95 -24.86 -8.36 0.71
C CYS A 95 -24.93 -9.24 -0.55
N LEU A 96 -26.12 -9.39 -1.14
CA LEU A 96 -26.30 -10.25 -2.31
C LEU A 96 -25.81 -9.63 -3.62
N SER A 97 -25.80 -8.29 -3.71
CA SER A 97 -25.24 -7.58 -4.87
C SER A 97 -23.73 -7.48 -4.80
N ASP A 98 -23.22 -6.92 -3.71
CA ASP A 98 -21.83 -6.45 -3.63
C ASP A 98 -20.99 -7.24 -2.61
N GLY A 99 -21.64 -8.06 -1.78
CA GLY A 99 -21.01 -8.76 -0.67
C GLY A 99 -20.92 -7.92 0.61
N TYR A 100 -20.31 -8.50 1.64
CA TYR A 100 -19.78 -7.72 2.75
C TYR A 100 -18.51 -7.03 2.26
N THR A 101 -18.56 -5.72 2.13
CA THR A 101 -17.45 -4.93 1.58
C THR A 101 -16.69 -4.19 2.68
N LEU A 102 -15.38 -4.02 2.48
CA LEU A 102 -14.51 -3.16 3.28
C LEU A 102 -13.76 -2.24 2.32
N ASN A 103 -13.82 -0.93 2.56
CA ASN A 103 -13.39 0.09 1.60
C ASN A 103 -13.93 -0.20 0.18
N GLN A 104 -15.19 -0.65 0.10
CA GLN A 104 -15.89 -1.01 -1.14
C GLN A 104 -15.30 -2.20 -1.93
N VAL A 105 -14.34 -2.93 -1.36
CA VAL A 105 -13.85 -4.22 -1.87
C VAL A 105 -14.65 -5.33 -1.20
N ALA A 106 -15.11 -6.34 -1.92
CA ALA A 106 -15.80 -7.49 -1.33
C ALA A 106 -14.82 -8.37 -0.53
N TRP A 107 -15.19 -8.73 0.69
CA TRP A 107 -14.43 -9.62 1.58
C TRP A 107 -15.18 -10.91 1.91
N LEU A 108 -16.51 -10.87 1.84
CA LEU A 108 -17.36 -12.06 1.88
C LEU A 108 -18.44 -11.93 0.83
N SER A 109 -18.52 -12.91 -0.07
CA SER A 109 -19.53 -12.93 -1.12
C SER A 109 -20.05 -14.35 -1.36
N TYR A 110 -21.22 -14.43 -2.01
CA TYR A 110 -21.84 -15.69 -2.40
C TYR A 110 -21.86 -15.81 -3.91
N ASN A 111 -21.15 -16.80 -4.45
CA ASN A 111 -21.21 -17.11 -5.87
C ASN A 111 -22.42 -17.99 -6.15
N ALA A 112 -23.52 -17.39 -6.59
CA ALA A 112 -24.75 -18.11 -6.90
C ALA A 112 -24.61 -19.12 -8.06
N THR A 113 -23.62 -18.96 -8.94
CA THR A 113 -23.41 -19.90 -10.07
C THR A 113 -22.65 -21.15 -9.64
N ALA A 114 -21.64 -20.99 -8.79
CA ALA A 114 -20.87 -22.10 -8.23
C ALA A 114 -21.50 -22.68 -6.95
N GLU A 115 -22.55 -22.03 -6.43
CA GLU A 115 -23.16 -22.31 -5.13
C GLU A 115 -22.13 -22.37 -3.99
N SER A 116 -21.14 -21.47 -4.04
CA SER A 116 -19.98 -21.46 -3.14
C SER A 116 -19.86 -20.12 -2.41
N TRP A 117 -19.25 -20.16 -1.22
CA TRP A 117 -18.85 -18.97 -0.51
C TRP A 117 -17.46 -18.55 -0.91
N LEU A 118 -17.23 -17.24 -0.89
CA LEU A 118 -15.92 -16.66 -1.11
C LEU A 118 -15.58 -15.77 0.08
N GLY A 119 -14.47 -16.02 0.76
CA GLY A 119 -14.06 -15.31 1.98
C GLY A 119 -12.64 -14.76 1.92
N GLY A 120 -12.33 -13.88 2.87
CA GLY A 120 -11.02 -13.26 3.02
C GLY A 120 -10.79 -12.06 2.10
N TYR A 121 -9.55 -11.59 2.02
CA TYR A 121 -9.17 -10.46 1.18
C TYR A 121 -9.63 -10.67 -0.27
N LYS A 122 -10.34 -9.68 -0.82
CA LYS A 122 -10.96 -9.68 -2.17
C LYS A 122 -11.98 -10.79 -2.44
N ALA A 123 -12.39 -11.55 -1.41
CA ALA A 123 -13.23 -12.73 -1.57
C ALA A 123 -12.67 -13.67 -2.67
N GLU A 124 -11.36 -13.93 -2.65
CA GLU A 124 -10.70 -14.81 -3.63
C GLU A 124 -10.60 -16.27 -3.16
N THR A 125 -10.82 -16.53 -1.86
CA THR A 125 -10.73 -17.88 -1.29
C THR A 125 -12.09 -18.56 -1.33
N ALA A 126 -12.20 -19.66 -2.08
CA ALA A 126 -13.41 -20.48 -2.10
C ALA A 126 -13.56 -21.29 -0.81
N GLU A 127 -14.77 -21.27 -0.28
CA GLU A 127 -15.11 -21.84 1.03
C GLU A 127 -16.35 -22.72 0.94
N ASP A 128 -16.31 -23.83 1.67
CA ASP A 128 -17.36 -24.86 1.65
C ASP A 128 -18.63 -24.44 2.42
N SER A 129 -18.56 -23.36 3.20
CA SER A 129 -19.67 -22.88 4.02
C SER A 129 -19.59 -21.39 4.31
N TYR A 130 -20.72 -20.82 4.73
CA TYR A 130 -20.78 -19.45 5.21
C TYR A 130 -19.83 -19.21 6.39
N ASP A 131 -19.87 -20.10 7.39
CA ASP A 131 -19.07 -19.95 8.61
C ASP A 131 -17.57 -19.96 8.31
N ALA A 132 -17.14 -20.78 7.34
CA ALA A 132 -15.76 -20.78 6.85
C ALA A 132 -15.42 -19.46 6.13
N GLY A 133 -16.30 -18.97 5.26
CA GLY A 133 -16.13 -17.66 4.61
C GLY A 133 -16.04 -16.51 5.59
N ALA A 134 -16.93 -16.45 6.57
CA ALA A 134 -16.95 -15.41 7.60
C ALA A 134 -15.72 -15.49 8.52
N LEU A 135 -15.26 -16.69 8.87
CA LEU A 135 -13.99 -16.87 9.59
C LEU A 135 -12.81 -16.36 8.75
N SER A 136 -12.76 -16.71 7.46
CA SER A 136 -11.71 -16.29 6.54
C SER A 136 -11.61 -14.76 6.38
N VAL A 137 -12.71 -14.01 6.56
CA VAL A 137 -12.69 -12.54 6.58
C VAL A 137 -11.76 -11.99 7.65
N ILE A 138 -11.87 -12.48 8.90
CA ILE A 138 -11.10 -11.93 10.02
C ILE A 138 -9.73 -12.62 10.17
N THR A 139 -9.58 -13.88 9.75
CA THR A 139 -8.28 -14.58 9.83
C THR A 139 -7.36 -14.28 8.67
N SER A 140 -7.88 -13.67 7.61
CA SER A 140 -7.11 -13.22 6.44
C SER A 140 -7.00 -11.70 6.35
N ILE A 141 -7.12 -11.00 7.49
CA ILE A 141 -6.71 -9.59 7.60
C ILE A 141 -5.26 -9.49 7.12
N VAL A 142 -4.98 -8.47 6.31
CA VAL A 142 -3.68 -8.28 5.68
C VAL A 142 -2.59 -8.14 6.75
N ALA A 143 -1.41 -8.71 6.47
CA ALA A 143 -0.26 -8.60 7.36
C ALA A 143 0.03 -7.13 7.72
N GLY A 144 0.50 -6.88 8.94
CA GLY A 144 0.83 -5.55 9.41
C GLY A 144 -0.34 -4.74 10.00
N LEU A 145 -1.58 -5.21 9.85
CA LEU A 145 -2.75 -4.63 10.50
C LEU A 145 -3.00 -5.23 11.89
N GLU A 146 -3.74 -4.53 12.73
CA GLU A 146 -4.01 -4.91 14.11
C GLU A 146 -5.42 -5.51 14.28
N VAL A 147 -5.51 -6.58 15.08
CA VAL A 147 -6.75 -7.13 15.61
C VAL A 147 -6.72 -7.05 17.13
N ARG A 148 -7.84 -6.66 17.74
CA ARG A 148 -7.98 -6.34 19.16
C ARG A 148 -9.06 -7.20 19.81
N PHE A 149 -8.75 -7.72 21.00
CA PHE A 149 -9.65 -8.51 21.83
C PHE A 149 -10.08 -7.69 23.04
N TRP A 150 -11.39 -7.54 23.22
CA TRP A 150 -11.97 -6.73 24.29
C TRP A 150 -12.86 -7.56 25.20
N ASP A 151 -12.71 -7.34 26.51
CA ASP A 151 -13.63 -7.79 27.56
C ASP A 151 -14.57 -6.63 27.89
N THR A 152 -15.85 -6.79 27.57
CA THR A 152 -16.87 -5.75 27.76
C THR A 152 -17.68 -5.95 29.04
N ASN A 153 -17.58 -7.12 29.67
CA ASN A 153 -18.41 -7.53 30.79
C ASN A 153 -17.62 -7.71 32.12
N GLY A 154 -16.29 -7.78 32.05
CA GLY A 154 -15.36 -7.88 33.17
C GLY A 154 -15.07 -9.32 33.64
N ASP A 155 -15.38 -10.35 32.86
CA ASP A 155 -15.13 -11.75 33.22
C ASP A 155 -13.71 -12.24 32.86
N GLY A 156 -12.92 -11.40 32.18
CA GLY A 156 -11.56 -11.71 31.75
C GLY A 156 -11.47 -12.45 30.41
N TYR A 157 -12.59 -12.60 29.68
CA TYR A 157 -12.64 -13.22 28.36
C TYR A 157 -13.03 -12.21 27.28
N THR A 158 -12.73 -12.58 26.03
CA THR A 158 -13.04 -11.76 24.86
C THR A 158 -14.53 -11.83 24.55
N ASP A 159 -15.22 -10.71 24.70
CA ASP A 159 -16.61 -10.51 24.29
C ASP A 159 -16.73 -9.88 22.90
N PHE A 160 -15.65 -9.25 22.44
CA PHE A 160 -15.67 -8.43 21.23
C PHE A 160 -14.33 -8.45 20.51
N ILE A 161 -14.37 -8.63 19.19
CA ILE A 161 -13.21 -8.53 18.30
C ILE A 161 -13.38 -7.32 17.42
N ASP A 162 -12.30 -6.56 17.28
CA ASP A 162 -12.22 -5.38 16.45
C ASP A 162 -10.94 -5.39 15.63
N ALA A 163 -10.99 -4.92 14.40
CA ALA A 163 -9.85 -4.84 13.51
C ALA A 163 -9.94 -3.63 12.60
N ASP A 164 -8.78 -3.12 12.19
CA ASP A 164 -8.69 -2.04 11.22
C ASP A 164 -8.29 -2.62 9.86
N TYR A 165 -9.04 -2.26 8.82
CA TYR A 165 -8.63 -2.43 7.43
C TYR A 165 -8.31 -1.06 6.83
N LEU A 166 -7.02 -0.74 6.83
CA LEU A 166 -6.47 0.52 6.39
C LEU A 166 -5.71 0.34 5.08
N GLU A 167 -5.72 1.35 4.23
CA GLU A 167 -4.98 1.37 2.99
C GLU A 167 -4.12 2.63 2.88
N GLY A 168 -2.87 2.48 2.42
CA GLY A 168 -1.91 3.56 2.29
C GLY A 168 -2.03 4.32 0.98
N VAL A 169 -1.90 5.65 1.01
CA VAL A 169 -1.84 6.50 -0.17
C VAL A 169 -0.76 7.57 0.00
N THR A 170 0.04 7.83 -1.05
CA THR A 170 0.96 8.96 -1.05
C THR A 170 0.17 10.26 -1.12
N VAL A 171 0.57 11.28 -0.37
CA VAL A 171 -0.14 12.56 -0.31
C VAL A 171 0.62 13.57 -1.15
N ASP A 172 0.06 13.97 -2.29
CA ASP A 172 0.61 15.10 -3.03
C ASP A 172 0.02 16.42 -2.51
N THR A 173 -1.28 16.59 -2.72
CA THR A 173 -1.98 17.83 -2.41
C THR A 173 -3.17 17.54 -1.52
N ILE A 174 -3.34 18.36 -0.48
CA ILE A 174 -4.53 18.37 0.37
C ILE A 174 -5.33 19.62 0.01
N THR A 175 -6.61 19.43 -0.30
CA THR A 175 -7.54 20.52 -0.61
C THR A 175 -8.59 20.61 0.47
N GLU A 176 -8.67 21.76 1.15
CA GLU A 176 -9.85 22.11 1.95
C GLU A 176 -10.95 22.58 1.01
N ASN A 177 -12.04 21.83 0.95
CA ASN A 177 -13.18 22.10 0.10
C ASN A 177 -14.06 23.21 0.69
N ALA A 178 -14.85 23.88 -0.16
CA ALA A 178 -15.71 25.00 0.28
C ALA A 178 -16.78 24.60 1.33
N ASN A 179 -17.10 23.31 1.45
CA ASN A 179 -18.02 22.75 2.43
C ASN A 179 -17.33 22.31 3.73
N GLY A 180 -16.02 22.54 3.89
CA GLY A 180 -15.24 22.19 5.08
C GLY A 180 -14.75 20.75 5.13
N THR A 181 -14.94 19.95 4.07
CA THR A 181 -14.32 18.63 3.94
C THR A 181 -12.90 18.75 3.37
N TYR A 182 -12.11 17.69 3.49
CA TYR A 182 -10.77 17.59 2.93
C TYR A 182 -10.75 16.55 1.82
N SER A 183 -10.01 16.85 0.75
CA SER A 183 -9.70 15.88 -0.29
C SER A 183 -8.19 15.72 -0.44
N VAL A 184 -7.77 14.48 -0.68
CA VAL A 184 -6.39 14.15 -0.99
C VAL A 184 -6.26 13.83 -2.47
N TYR A 185 -5.28 14.46 -3.09
CA TYR A 185 -4.77 14.08 -4.39
C TYR A 185 -3.44 13.37 -4.20
N ARG A 186 -3.30 12.18 -4.80
CA ARG A 186 -2.09 11.35 -4.65
C ARG A 186 -0.98 11.67 -5.65
N GLY A 187 -1.19 12.60 -6.58
CA GLY A 187 -0.31 12.85 -7.72
C GLY A 187 -0.70 12.03 -8.96
N ASN A 188 -0.20 12.44 -10.13
CA ASN A 188 -0.31 11.65 -11.36
C ASN A 188 1.05 11.04 -11.68
N ILE A 189 1.04 9.77 -12.06
CA ILE A 189 2.14 9.16 -12.79
C ILE A 189 1.70 9.15 -14.25
N ASP A 190 2.06 10.19 -14.99
CA ASP A 190 1.82 10.26 -16.43
C ASP A 190 3.15 10.05 -17.14
N PHE A 191 3.36 8.84 -17.66
CA PHE A 191 4.45 8.58 -18.61
C PHE A 191 4.02 7.50 -19.61
N GLU A 192 4.54 7.58 -20.83
CA GLU A 192 4.11 6.80 -22.00
C GLU A 192 4.21 5.27 -21.84
N ASN A 193 4.92 4.77 -20.82
CA ASN A 193 5.16 3.34 -20.58
C ASN A 193 4.50 2.82 -19.30
N LYS A 194 3.60 3.59 -18.68
CA LYS A 194 2.82 3.10 -17.55
C LYS A 194 1.89 1.99 -18.06
N THR A 195 1.82 0.87 -17.37
CA THR A 195 0.81 -0.12 -17.72
C THR A 195 -0.58 0.40 -17.37
N PRO A 196 -1.63 -0.12 -18.03
CA PRO A 196 -3.01 0.26 -17.71
C PRO A 196 -3.41 0.04 -16.25
N TYR A 197 -2.61 -0.74 -15.49
CA TYR A 197 -2.92 -1.28 -14.18
C TYR A 197 -2.19 -0.58 -13.02
N GLU A 198 -1.05 0.06 -13.27
CA GLU A 198 -0.26 0.68 -12.21
C GLU A 198 -1.06 1.81 -11.54
N GLY A 199 -1.31 1.72 -10.24
CA GLY A 199 -2.13 2.71 -9.53
C GLY A 199 -3.56 2.87 -10.08
N THR A 200 -4.14 1.86 -10.72
CA THR A 200 -5.56 1.82 -11.14
C THR A 200 -6.31 0.61 -10.57
N ILE A 201 -5.59 -0.40 -10.07
CA ILE A 201 -6.19 -1.66 -9.58
C ILE A 201 -6.92 -1.48 -8.22
N PHE A 202 -6.81 -0.31 -7.59
CA PHE A 202 -7.48 0.00 -6.32
C PHE A 202 -8.21 1.35 -6.37
N ASP A 203 -8.84 1.69 -5.25
CA ASP A 203 -9.38 3.02 -4.92
C ASP A 203 -8.40 4.19 -5.14
N ALA A 204 -7.16 3.94 -5.58
CA ALA A 204 -6.30 4.86 -6.29
C ALA A 204 -7.03 5.83 -7.24
N ASP A 205 -7.98 5.34 -8.05
CA ASP A 205 -8.81 6.18 -8.93
C ASP A 205 -9.64 7.21 -8.15
N ARG A 206 -9.99 6.91 -6.90
CA ARG A 206 -10.66 7.86 -6.01
C ARG A 206 -9.77 9.00 -5.56
N PHE A 207 -8.45 8.80 -5.57
CA PHE A 207 -7.46 9.83 -5.27
C PHE A 207 -6.90 10.47 -6.54
N ALA A 208 -7.43 10.11 -7.71
CA ALA A 208 -7.21 10.84 -8.95
C ALA A 208 -8.06 12.12 -8.98
N GLY A 209 -7.53 13.18 -9.58
CA GLY A 209 -8.24 14.45 -9.70
C GLY A 209 -8.56 15.09 -8.34
N SER A 210 -9.84 15.32 -8.05
CA SER A 210 -10.30 16.04 -6.85
C SER A 210 -10.34 15.20 -5.57
N GLY A 211 -10.04 13.91 -5.62
CA GLY A 211 -10.05 13.05 -4.44
C GLY A 211 -11.46 12.71 -3.90
N ILE A 212 -11.52 11.78 -2.94
CA ILE A 212 -12.69 11.62 -2.06
C ILE A 212 -12.80 12.81 -1.09
N ALA A 213 -14.02 13.26 -0.84
CA ALA A 213 -14.30 14.25 0.21
C ALA A 213 -14.41 13.54 1.57
N ILE A 214 -13.58 13.93 2.52
CA ILE A 214 -13.48 13.40 3.88
C ILE A 214 -13.91 14.48 4.87
N GLU A 215 -14.86 14.17 5.75
CA GLU A 215 -15.31 15.12 6.78
C GLU A 215 -14.16 15.54 7.69
N ALA A 216 -14.12 16.82 8.09
CA ALA A 216 -13.05 17.36 8.93
C ALA A 216 -12.85 16.59 10.26
N ALA A 217 -13.94 16.04 10.81
CA ALA A 217 -13.89 15.24 12.03
C ALA A 217 -13.19 13.87 11.86
N ASN A 218 -13.06 13.40 10.62
CA ASN A 218 -12.47 12.12 10.26
C ASN A 218 -11.13 12.27 9.50
N PHE A 219 -10.59 13.50 9.43
CA PHE A 219 -9.36 13.79 8.70
C PHE A 219 -8.26 14.28 9.66
N ASP A 220 -7.12 13.62 9.63
CA ASP A 220 -5.94 14.05 10.38
C ASP A 220 -5.28 15.28 9.71
N MET A 221 -5.49 16.44 10.33
CA MET A 221 -4.93 17.72 9.88
C MET A 221 -3.41 17.82 9.99
N THR A 222 -2.73 16.83 10.55
CA THR A 222 -1.26 16.78 10.61
C THR A 222 -0.63 16.23 9.33
N ILE A 223 -1.42 15.58 8.47
CA ILE A 223 -1.00 15.09 7.15
C ILE A 223 -0.51 16.25 6.30
N LYS A 224 0.60 16.05 5.60
CA LYS A 224 1.22 16.99 4.68
C LYS A 224 1.57 16.33 3.37
N SER A 225 1.74 17.18 2.37
CA SER A 225 2.41 16.88 1.10
C SER A 225 3.73 16.12 1.35
N GLY A 226 3.87 14.94 0.75
CA GLY A 226 5.00 14.01 0.90
C GLY A 226 4.82 12.93 1.99
N ASP A 227 3.77 13.00 2.80
CA ASP A 227 3.45 11.95 3.76
C ASP A 227 2.78 10.75 3.06
N VAL A 228 2.68 9.63 3.79
CA VAL A 228 1.74 8.55 3.50
C VAL A 228 0.54 8.68 4.44
N GLY A 229 -0.65 8.78 3.87
CA GLY A 229 -1.93 8.73 4.60
C GLY A 229 -2.50 7.33 4.60
N LEU A 230 -3.22 6.96 5.66
CA LEU A 230 -3.99 5.73 5.78
C LEU A 230 -5.46 6.08 5.71
N PHE A 231 -6.22 5.46 4.81
CA PHE A 231 -7.65 5.72 4.64
C PHE A 231 -8.49 4.46 4.84
N TRP A 232 -9.72 4.67 5.28
CA TRP A 232 -10.70 3.61 5.47
C TRP A 232 -12.13 4.16 5.46
N TYR A 233 -13.10 3.27 5.19
CA TYR A 233 -14.52 3.57 5.25
C TYR A 233 -15.16 2.95 6.49
N GLY A 234 -15.70 3.80 7.37
CA GLY A 234 -16.41 3.39 8.59
C GLY A 234 -17.85 3.91 8.64
N PRO A 235 -18.58 3.67 9.74
CA PRO A 235 -19.95 4.17 9.95
C PRO A 235 -20.09 5.69 9.87
N SER A 236 -19.02 6.44 10.11
CA SER A 236 -18.99 7.90 10.00
C SER A 236 -18.58 8.40 8.61
N GLY A 237 -18.47 7.51 7.63
CA GLY A 237 -17.99 7.80 6.29
C GLY A 237 -16.51 7.47 6.10
N TRP A 238 -15.90 8.06 5.07
CA TRP A 238 -14.47 8.00 4.86
C TRP A 238 -13.72 8.71 5.98
N ALA A 239 -12.56 8.16 6.32
CA ALA A 239 -11.62 8.70 7.28
C ALA A 239 -10.20 8.56 6.74
N MET A 240 -9.31 9.41 7.23
CA MET A 240 -7.89 9.34 6.91
C MET A 240 -7.03 9.83 8.07
N GLU A 241 -5.96 9.10 8.36
CA GLU A 241 -4.95 9.47 9.35
C GLU A 241 -3.53 9.45 8.76
N ARG A 242 -2.59 10.15 9.41
CA ARG A 242 -1.19 10.12 9.01
C ARG A 242 -0.58 8.78 9.43
N ALA A 243 0.09 8.08 8.51
CA ALA A 243 0.91 6.93 8.89
C ALA A 243 2.05 7.35 9.84
N LEU A 244 2.51 6.42 10.67
CA LEU A 244 3.62 6.68 11.59
C LEU A 244 4.94 6.80 10.81
N GLU A 245 5.59 7.96 10.91
CA GLU A 245 6.86 8.21 10.24
C GLU A 245 8.05 7.74 11.08
N ILE A 246 8.86 6.83 10.50
CA ILE A 246 10.21 6.52 10.97
C ILE A 246 11.20 7.20 10.02
N ASN A 247 11.76 8.32 10.46
CA ASN A 247 12.77 9.06 9.70
C ASN A 247 14.18 8.66 10.14
N GLY A 248 15.02 8.25 9.20
CA GLY A 248 16.41 7.93 9.51
C GLY A 248 17.21 7.46 8.30
N LEU A 249 18.48 7.19 8.53
CA LEU A 249 19.40 6.70 7.50
C LEU A 249 18.94 5.33 6.99
N PHE A 250 18.79 5.16 5.68
CA PHE A 250 18.52 3.83 5.12
C PHE A 250 19.79 2.98 5.12
N VAL A 251 19.82 1.93 5.92
CA VAL A 251 21.02 1.10 6.13
C VAL A 251 21.02 -0.09 5.20
N ASP A 252 19.94 -0.86 5.18
CA ASP A 252 19.77 -2.05 4.33
C ASP A 252 18.29 -2.47 4.30
N GLY A 253 17.95 -3.40 3.42
CA GLY A 253 16.65 -4.03 3.40
C GLY A 253 16.61 -5.22 2.44
N ALA A 254 15.56 -6.01 2.58
CA ALA A 254 15.25 -7.11 1.67
C ALA A 254 13.75 -7.13 1.44
N ASP A 255 13.37 -7.09 0.16
CA ASP A 255 11.98 -7.24 -0.25
C ASP A 255 11.36 -8.50 0.37
N HIS A 256 10.12 -8.37 0.83
CA HIS A 256 9.37 -9.43 1.52
C HIS A 256 10.02 -9.96 2.81
N ALA A 257 10.94 -9.20 3.43
CA ALA A 257 11.61 -9.61 4.65
C ALA A 257 11.73 -8.49 5.69
N PHE A 258 12.50 -7.44 5.43
CA PHE A 258 12.76 -6.39 6.42
C PHE A 258 13.34 -5.09 5.82
N TYR A 259 13.28 -4.02 6.62
CA TYR A 259 13.89 -2.72 6.34
C TYR A 259 14.67 -2.22 7.57
N ASP A 260 15.93 -1.81 7.40
CA ASP A 260 16.77 -1.24 8.46
C ASP A 260 16.86 0.28 8.30
N ILE A 261 16.23 0.99 9.25
CA ILE A 261 16.29 2.45 9.35
C ILE A 261 17.08 2.82 10.60
N ALA A 262 18.23 3.46 10.41
CA ALA A 262 19.13 3.93 11.46
C ALA A 262 19.55 2.83 12.49
N GLY A 263 19.68 1.59 12.05
CA GLY A 263 20.08 0.44 12.88
C GLY A 263 18.92 -0.26 13.58
N VAL A 264 17.68 0.10 13.26
CA VAL A 264 16.47 -0.56 13.75
C VAL A 264 15.82 -1.30 12.59
N THR A 265 15.61 -2.60 12.78
CA THR A 265 14.98 -3.48 11.78
C THR A 265 13.47 -3.54 11.97
N TYR A 266 12.74 -3.29 10.88
CA TYR A 266 11.29 -3.42 10.78
C TYR A 266 10.97 -4.58 9.84
N VAL A 267 10.16 -5.52 10.31
CA VAL A 267 9.72 -6.68 9.51
C VAL A 267 8.77 -6.19 8.41
N ASP A 268 8.86 -6.77 7.22
CA ASP A 268 7.92 -6.43 6.13
C ASP A 268 6.52 -7.00 6.38
N ALA A 269 5.52 -6.28 5.90
CA ALA A 269 4.12 -6.70 5.87
C ALA A 269 3.73 -7.06 4.44
N MET A 270 3.99 -8.32 4.06
CA MET A 270 3.66 -8.80 2.72
C MET A 270 2.18 -8.52 2.37
N LEU A 271 1.95 -8.05 1.15
CA LEU A 271 0.63 -7.72 0.58
C LEU A 271 -0.04 -6.45 1.15
N PHE A 272 0.61 -5.70 2.05
CA PHE A 272 0.04 -4.45 2.56
C PHE A 272 0.20 -3.29 1.57
N SER A 273 -0.91 -2.63 1.22
CA SER A 273 -0.99 -1.37 0.42
C SER A 273 -0.29 -1.36 -0.96
N ARG A 274 0.12 -2.51 -1.49
CA ARG A 274 0.90 -2.63 -2.74
C ARG A 274 0.37 -1.74 -3.87
N ASP A 275 -0.92 -1.84 -4.16
CA ASP A 275 -1.46 -1.27 -5.39
C ASP A 275 -1.98 0.18 -5.22
N ASN A 276 -1.99 0.72 -3.98
CA ASN A 276 -2.37 2.12 -3.69
C ASN A 276 -1.19 3.08 -3.60
N LEU A 277 0.04 2.57 -3.47
CA LEU A 277 1.24 3.37 -3.61
C LEU A 277 1.76 3.32 -5.04
N PHE A 278 2.48 4.37 -5.41
CA PHE A 278 3.32 4.30 -6.60
C PHE A 278 4.38 3.22 -6.39
N ILE A 279 4.65 2.40 -7.41
CA ILE A 279 5.62 1.30 -7.31
C ILE A 279 6.97 1.77 -6.76
N SER A 280 7.43 2.99 -7.10
CA SER A 280 8.67 3.56 -6.59
C SER A 280 8.68 3.86 -5.08
N ASN A 281 7.52 3.87 -4.43
CA ASN A 281 7.33 4.14 -3.01
C ASN A 281 6.92 2.87 -2.24
N ARG A 282 6.74 1.74 -2.92
CA ARG A 282 6.57 0.45 -2.26
C ARG A 282 7.87 0.06 -1.57
N PRO A 283 7.85 -0.45 -0.34
CA PRO A 283 9.08 -0.69 0.43
C PRO A 283 10.09 -1.61 -0.26
N GLY A 284 9.63 -2.67 -0.94
CA GLY A 284 10.46 -3.60 -1.73
C GLY A 284 11.18 -2.93 -2.90
N GLU A 285 10.41 -2.39 -3.84
CA GLU A 285 10.94 -1.75 -5.04
C GLU A 285 11.77 -0.49 -4.73
N PHE A 286 11.39 0.28 -3.69
CA PHE A 286 12.21 1.37 -3.17
C PHE A 286 13.57 0.85 -2.68
N THR A 287 13.56 -0.23 -1.89
CA THR A 287 14.76 -0.85 -1.32
C THR A 287 15.72 -1.33 -2.41
N ASP A 288 15.23 -2.08 -3.39
CA ASP A 288 16.05 -2.63 -4.46
C ASP A 288 16.70 -1.54 -5.31
N THR A 289 15.93 -0.47 -5.60
CA THR A 289 16.45 0.73 -6.27
C THR A 289 17.63 1.34 -5.52
N GLN A 290 17.47 1.56 -4.20
CA GLN A 290 18.54 2.20 -3.42
C GLN A 290 19.76 1.31 -3.28
N LYS A 291 19.58 -0.01 -3.17
CA LYS A 291 20.69 -0.97 -3.14
C LYS A 291 21.45 -0.97 -4.45
N PHE A 292 20.74 -0.98 -5.58
CA PHE A 292 21.35 -0.93 -6.91
C PHE A 292 22.25 0.30 -7.10
N PHE A 293 21.80 1.48 -6.65
CA PHE A 293 22.58 2.72 -6.73
C PHE A 293 23.58 2.92 -5.59
N GLY A 294 23.75 1.93 -4.69
CA GLY A 294 24.67 2.04 -3.55
C GLY A 294 24.31 3.17 -2.57
N LEU A 295 23.01 3.45 -2.42
CA LEU A 295 22.45 4.52 -1.58
C LEU A 295 22.02 4.01 -0.20
N THR A 296 22.50 2.82 0.15
CA THR A 296 22.36 2.16 1.45
C THR A 296 23.70 2.19 2.20
N ASN A 297 23.75 1.67 3.44
CA ASN A 297 24.91 1.57 4.35
C ASN A 297 25.12 2.76 5.31
N TYR A 298 25.86 2.51 6.41
CA TYR A 298 26.31 3.49 7.42
C TYR A 298 27.39 4.48 6.91
N THR A 299 27.53 4.64 5.60
CA THR A 299 28.57 5.47 4.99
C THR A 299 28.02 6.86 4.62
N ALA A 300 28.90 7.77 4.19
CA ALA A 300 28.52 9.10 3.70
C ALA A 300 27.58 9.07 2.46
N SER A 301 27.36 7.88 1.88
CA SER A 301 26.44 7.67 0.77
C SER A 301 25.01 7.36 1.21
N GLY A 302 24.76 6.88 2.45
CA GLY A 302 23.39 6.69 2.91
C GLY A 302 22.65 8.01 2.98
N LEU A 303 21.40 8.03 2.56
CA LEU A 303 20.51 9.19 2.69
C LEU A 303 19.36 8.84 3.65
N ASN A 304 18.81 9.86 4.31
CA ASN A 304 17.63 9.67 5.12
C ASN A 304 16.45 9.31 4.22
N VAL A 305 15.62 8.41 4.74
CA VAL A 305 14.32 8.02 4.19
C VAL A 305 13.29 8.12 5.29
N SER A 306 12.02 8.16 4.89
CA SER A 306 10.90 7.96 5.80
C SER A 306 10.27 6.62 5.48
N LEU A 307 10.34 5.69 6.42
CA LEU A 307 9.56 4.47 6.43
C LEU A 307 8.24 4.77 7.13
N TRP A 308 7.12 4.54 6.45
CA TRP A 308 5.78 4.80 6.97
C TRP A 308 5.18 3.50 7.49
N LEU A 309 4.73 3.49 8.74
CA LEU A 309 4.17 2.32 9.42
C LEU A 309 2.70 2.53 9.76
N VAL A 310 1.94 1.44 9.81
CA VAL A 310 0.59 1.46 10.38
C VAL A 310 0.68 1.75 11.89
N PRO A 311 -0.01 2.79 12.41
CA PRO A 311 -0.15 2.99 13.84
C PRO A 311 -0.89 1.82 14.49
N VAL A 312 -0.45 1.40 15.68
CA VAL A 312 -1.08 0.31 16.44
C VAL A 312 -1.37 0.75 17.87
N THR A 313 -2.25 0.04 18.55
CA THR A 313 -2.75 0.45 19.88
C THR A 313 -1.64 0.54 20.91
N ASN A 314 -0.67 -0.39 20.88
CA ASN A 314 0.48 -0.33 21.75
C ASN A 314 1.59 0.53 21.13
N ALA A 315 1.82 1.73 21.70
CA ALA A 315 2.83 2.67 21.20
C ALA A 315 4.29 2.18 21.27
N SER A 316 4.57 1.06 21.96
CA SER A 316 5.90 0.42 21.91
C SER A 316 6.08 -0.53 20.73
N ASP A 317 4.99 -0.90 20.07
CA ASP A 317 4.95 -1.80 18.93
C ASP A 317 4.73 -0.99 17.65
N PHE A 318 4.78 -1.66 16.51
CA PHE A 318 4.51 -1.05 15.22
C PHE A 318 3.76 -2.01 14.32
N GLY A 319 2.87 -1.45 13.50
CA GLY A 319 2.23 -2.19 12.42
C GLY A 319 3.16 -2.36 11.23
N GLY A 320 2.58 -2.83 10.12
CA GLY A 320 3.30 -3.10 8.89
C GLY A 320 3.89 -1.84 8.25
N PRO A 321 5.06 -1.97 7.60
CA PRO A 321 5.49 -1.05 6.55
C PRO A 321 4.40 -0.83 5.51
N VAL A 322 4.05 0.43 5.30
CA VAL A 322 3.06 0.87 4.33
C VAL A 322 3.74 1.31 3.06
N GLY A 323 4.76 2.17 3.20
CA GLY A 323 5.46 2.80 2.10
C GLY A 323 6.78 3.40 2.54
N MET A 324 7.60 3.76 1.56
CA MET A 324 8.85 4.47 1.76
C MET A 324 8.89 5.73 0.90
N THR A 325 9.44 6.79 1.47
CA THR A 325 9.68 8.05 0.76
C THR A 325 11.09 8.53 1.06
N THR A 326 11.60 9.43 0.24
CA THR A 326 12.99 9.90 0.32
C THR A 326 13.26 10.91 1.44
N ALA A 327 12.31 11.17 2.35
CA ALA A 327 12.44 12.18 3.41
C ALA A 327 12.91 13.56 2.89
N GLY A 328 12.44 13.95 1.69
CA GLY A 328 12.86 15.18 1.02
C GLY A 328 14.19 15.12 0.26
N ASN A 329 14.85 13.96 0.21
CA ASN A 329 16.13 13.77 -0.48
C ASN A 329 15.99 13.32 -1.96
N SER A 330 14.79 13.30 -2.53
CA SER A 330 14.53 12.77 -3.89
C SER A 330 15.49 13.28 -4.96
N ALA A 331 15.83 14.57 -4.93
CA ALA A 331 16.76 15.18 -5.89
C ALA A 331 18.18 14.65 -5.73
N ALA A 332 18.62 14.39 -4.49
CA ALA A 332 19.94 13.83 -4.20
C ALA A 332 20.01 12.35 -4.64
N PHE A 333 18.95 11.58 -4.38
CA PHE A 333 18.78 10.22 -4.89
C PHE A 333 18.89 10.20 -6.43
N LEU A 334 18.05 10.99 -7.10
CA LEU A 334 18.00 11.03 -8.56
C LEU A 334 19.31 11.53 -9.18
N THR A 335 19.98 12.52 -8.58
CA THR A 335 21.29 13.01 -9.06
C THR A 335 22.34 11.90 -9.10
N ARG A 336 22.36 11.03 -8.08
CA ARG A 336 23.32 9.92 -8.03
C ARG A 336 22.97 8.82 -9.02
N ALA A 337 21.69 8.50 -9.16
CA ALA A 337 21.22 7.56 -10.17
C ALA A 337 21.56 8.03 -11.60
N VAL A 338 21.35 9.32 -11.90
CA VAL A 338 21.74 9.93 -13.18
C VAL A 338 23.25 9.83 -13.40
N ALA A 339 24.05 10.16 -12.39
CA ALA A 339 25.51 10.09 -12.51
C ALA A 339 26.02 8.67 -12.80
N GLN A 340 25.44 7.65 -12.14
CA GLN A 340 25.77 6.25 -12.42
C GLN A 340 25.34 5.86 -13.83
N ALA A 341 24.11 6.17 -14.25
CA ALA A 341 23.61 5.87 -15.58
C ALA A 341 24.47 6.52 -16.70
N GLN A 342 24.88 7.77 -16.50
CA GLN A 342 25.78 8.49 -17.42
C GLN A 342 27.17 7.86 -17.49
N ALA A 343 27.68 7.32 -16.37
CA ALA A 343 28.97 6.65 -16.34
C ALA A 343 28.93 5.34 -17.14
N GLU A 344 27.88 4.54 -17.00
CA GLU A 344 27.70 3.30 -17.78
C GLU A 344 27.64 3.61 -19.28
N LEU A 345 26.80 4.59 -19.66
CA LEU A 345 26.64 4.99 -21.05
C LEU A 345 27.94 5.53 -21.68
N ALA A 346 28.81 6.15 -20.89
CA ALA A 346 30.11 6.64 -21.35
C ALA A 346 31.17 5.52 -21.54
N ASN A 347 30.98 4.34 -20.95
CA ASN A 347 31.95 3.23 -20.99
C ASN A 347 31.72 2.28 -22.17
N VAL A 348 30.55 2.29 -22.78
CA VAL A 348 30.22 1.41 -23.90
C VAL A 348 30.52 2.03 -25.27
N THR A 349 30.76 1.17 -26.25
CA THR A 349 30.79 1.55 -27.68
C THR A 349 29.46 1.23 -28.34
N VAL A 350 28.91 2.13 -29.15
CA VAL A 350 27.73 1.79 -29.99
C VAL A 350 28.19 0.99 -31.20
N SER A 351 27.66 -0.23 -31.38
CA SER A 351 27.91 -1.07 -32.55
C SER A 351 26.67 -1.89 -32.91
N ALA A 352 26.55 -2.32 -34.18
CA ALA A 352 25.43 -3.15 -34.62
C ALA A 352 25.59 -4.62 -34.20
N ASP A 353 26.83 -5.11 -34.17
CA ASP A 353 27.17 -6.53 -33.96
C ASP A 353 28.51 -6.73 -33.23
N GLY A 354 29.10 -5.66 -32.70
CA GLY A 354 30.40 -5.70 -32.02
C GLY A 354 31.60 -5.86 -32.96
N SER A 355 31.40 -5.92 -34.27
CA SER A 355 32.52 -5.97 -35.22
C SER A 355 33.35 -4.69 -35.13
N GLY A 356 34.67 -4.85 -35.04
CA GLY A 356 35.59 -3.72 -34.87
C GLY A 356 35.68 -3.14 -33.45
N VAL A 357 34.93 -3.68 -32.49
CA VAL A 357 35.11 -3.36 -31.06
C VAL A 357 36.12 -4.34 -30.46
N SER A 358 37.13 -3.80 -29.77
CA SER A 358 38.15 -4.60 -29.09
C SER A 358 37.54 -5.51 -28.03
N SER A 359 38.08 -6.73 -27.89
CA SER A 359 37.67 -7.71 -26.87
C SER A 359 37.79 -7.27 -25.40
N THR A 360 38.43 -6.14 -25.11
CA THR A 360 38.49 -5.55 -23.75
C THR A 360 37.53 -4.40 -23.55
N LYS A 361 36.67 -4.10 -24.53
CA LYS A 361 35.66 -3.04 -24.46
C LYS A 361 34.27 -3.60 -24.60
N GLU A 362 33.35 -3.01 -23.85
CA GLU A 362 31.92 -3.30 -23.96
C GLU A 362 31.29 -2.52 -25.12
N TRP A 363 30.23 -3.09 -25.68
CA TRP A 363 29.40 -2.47 -26.70
C TRP A 363 27.93 -2.82 -26.51
N VAL A 364 27.07 -1.95 -27.04
CA VAL A 364 25.62 -2.13 -27.11
C VAL A 364 25.10 -1.69 -28.48
N THR A 365 23.88 -2.10 -28.82
CA THR A 365 23.19 -1.62 -30.02
C THR A 365 22.76 -0.17 -29.88
N GLN A 366 22.53 0.52 -31.01
CA GLN A 366 22.01 1.89 -31.01
C GLN A 366 20.67 2.01 -30.29
N ALA A 367 19.79 1.00 -30.40
CA ALA A 367 18.49 1.01 -29.74
C ALA A 367 18.63 0.98 -28.20
N VAL A 368 19.50 0.11 -27.67
CA VAL A 368 19.77 0.01 -26.23
C VAL A 368 20.40 1.30 -25.70
N TYR A 369 21.38 1.87 -26.42
CA TYR A 369 21.98 3.15 -26.06
C TYR A 369 20.94 4.27 -25.99
N THR A 370 20.12 4.42 -27.04
CA THR A 370 19.10 5.48 -27.11
C THR A 370 18.06 5.34 -26.01
N GLN A 371 17.66 4.12 -25.66
CA GLN A 371 16.72 3.90 -24.56
C GLN A 371 17.25 4.43 -23.22
N LEU A 372 18.51 4.14 -22.87
CA LEU A 372 19.12 4.65 -21.65
C LEU A 372 19.35 6.18 -21.73
N ASP A 373 19.82 6.69 -22.87
CA ASP A 373 20.03 8.13 -23.08
C ASP A 373 18.72 8.93 -22.90
N ASP A 374 17.62 8.45 -23.46
CA ASP A 374 16.30 9.05 -23.30
C ASP A 374 15.83 9.01 -21.83
N ALA A 375 16.12 7.92 -21.11
CA ALA A 375 15.81 7.83 -19.67
C ALA A 375 16.62 8.84 -18.85
N ILE A 376 17.90 8.99 -19.13
CA ILE A 376 18.78 10.01 -18.52
C ILE A 376 18.28 11.42 -18.83
N ALA A 377 17.85 11.68 -20.07
CA ALA A 377 17.29 12.97 -20.46
C ALA A 377 16.01 13.31 -19.67
N ARG A 378 15.09 12.34 -19.51
CA ARG A 378 13.89 12.50 -18.67
C ARG A 378 14.24 12.77 -17.21
N ALA A 379 15.18 12.01 -16.64
CA ALA A 379 15.65 12.22 -15.27
C ALA A 379 16.28 13.61 -15.05
N ASN A 380 17.09 14.09 -15.99
CA ASN A 380 17.63 15.46 -15.93
C ASN A 380 16.54 16.53 -16.07
N SER A 381 15.50 16.27 -16.86
CA SER A 381 14.32 17.15 -16.93
C SER A 381 13.58 17.21 -15.59
N ALA A 382 13.46 16.08 -14.89
CA ALA A 382 12.85 16.01 -13.56
C ALA A 382 13.66 16.77 -12.50
N LEU A 383 15.00 16.72 -12.57
CA LEU A 383 15.90 17.49 -11.68
C LEU A 383 15.84 19.00 -11.94
N SER A 384 15.67 19.42 -13.19
CA SER A 384 15.64 20.84 -13.58
C SER A 384 14.26 21.49 -13.43
N SER A 385 13.22 20.71 -13.16
CA SER A 385 11.87 21.20 -12.92
C SER A 385 11.79 21.91 -11.56
N ALA A 386 11.40 23.19 -11.55
CA ALA A 386 11.49 24.09 -10.39
C ALA A 386 10.24 24.11 -9.47
N ASN A 387 9.32 23.14 -9.57
CA ASN A 387 8.04 23.18 -8.86
C ASN A 387 8.10 22.53 -7.47
N SER A 388 8.00 23.33 -6.42
CA SER A 388 8.12 22.93 -5.01
C SER A 388 6.92 22.15 -4.41
N SER A 389 6.26 21.25 -5.15
CA SER A 389 5.23 20.33 -4.62
C SER A 389 5.82 18.93 -4.38
N SER A 390 5.24 18.16 -3.46
CA SER A 390 5.54 16.72 -3.27
C SER A 390 5.47 15.89 -4.55
N PHE A 391 4.73 16.34 -5.56
CA PHE A 391 4.71 15.78 -6.90
C PHE A 391 6.13 15.65 -7.46
N LEU A 392 7.04 16.59 -7.19
CA LEU A 392 8.46 16.41 -7.56
C LEU A 392 9.18 15.39 -6.71
N LEU A 393 8.85 15.23 -5.43
CA LEU A 393 9.47 14.21 -4.57
C LEU A 393 9.12 12.82 -5.07
N ASP A 394 7.85 12.55 -5.32
CA ASP A 394 7.37 11.26 -5.83
C ASP A 394 7.79 11.06 -7.29
N TYR A 395 7.70 12.08 -8.15
CA TYR A 395 8.15 11.97 -9.54
C TYR A 395 9.66 11.73 -9.66
N GLN A 396 10.50 12.39 -8.84
CA GLN A 396 11.95 12.16 -8.87
C GLN A 396 12.31 10.79 -8.28
N THR A 397 11.61 10.35 -7.23
CA THR A 397 11.74 8.98 -6.71
C THR A 397 11.35 7.97 -7.80
N TYR A 398 10.28 8.27 -8.53
CA TYR A 398 9.83 7.48 -9.67
C TYR A 398 10.84 7.43 -10.81
N GLN A 399 11.45 8.56 -11.18
CA GLN A 399 12.53 8.58 -12.20
C GLN A 399 13.76 7.79 -11.73
N THR A 400 14.03 7.75 -10.44
CA THR A 400 15.11 6.93 -9.88
C THR A 400 14.80 5.44 -10.10
N TYR A 401 13.56 5.01 -9.82
CA TYR A 401 13.10 3.64 -10.09
C TYR A 401 13.15 3.29 -11.59
N LEU A 402 12.71 4.19 -12.47
CA LEU A 402 12.80 3.95 -13.91
C LEU A 402 14.25 3.83 -14.40
N LEU A 403 15.19 4.60 -13.85
CA LEU A 403 16.62 4.44 -14.17
C LEU A 403 17.14 3.08 -13.71
N TYR A 404 16.72 2.62 -12.52
CA TYR A 404 17.02 1.27 -12.05
C TYR A 404 16.54 0.22 -13.06
N LEU A 405 15.27 0.27 -13.48
CA LEU A 405 14.73 -0.67 -14.47
C LEU A 405 15.43 -0.58 -15.82
N ASN A 406 15.82 0.62 -16.28
CA ASN A 406 16.54 0.77 -17.55
C ASN A 406 17.97 0.23 -17.47
N LEU A 407 18.62 0.23 -16.30
CA LEU A 407 19.97 -0.29 -16.12
C LEU A 407 19.98 -1.79 -15.83
N TYR A 408 19.22 -2.21 -14.82
CA TYR A 408 19.23 -3.58 -14.30
C TYR A 408 18.24 -4.50 -15.03
N GLY A 409 17.15 -3.95 -15.54
CA GLY A 409 16.01 -4.69 -16.07
C GLY A 409 14.92 -4.90 -15.03
N GLY A 410 13.77 -5.41 -15.48
CA GLY A 410 12.59 -5.64 -14.62
C GLY A 410 12.27 -7.11 -14.37
N ALA A 411 13.02 -8.06 -14.94
CA ALA A 411 12.65 -9.49 -14.89
C ALA A 411 12.75 -10.11 -13.49
N ASP A 412 13.72 -9.66 -12.69
CA ASP A 412 13.92 -10.12 -11.31
C ASP A 412 13.10 -9.30 -10.28
N ASP A 413 12.58 -8.15 -10.69
CA ASP A 413 11.66 -7.33 -9.89
C ASP A 413 10.22 -7.81 -10.15
N ILE A 414 9.74 -8.68 -9.26
CA ILE A 414 8.41 -9.27 -9.35
C ILE A 414 7.33 -8.18 -9.39
N GLY A 415 7.51 -7.10 -8.62
CA GLY A 415 6.64 -5.93 -8.62
C GLY A 415 6.59 -5.26 -9.98
N ALA A 416 7.74 -5.07 -10.62
CA ALA A 416 7.85 -4.52 -11.97
C ALA A 416 7.11 -5.39 -13.00
N VAL A 417 7.29 -6.71 -12.94
CA VAL A 417 6.62 -7.67 -13.85
C VAL A 417 5.10 -7.63 -13.68
N TYR A 418 4.59 -7.62 -12.45
CA TYR A 418 3.14 -7.53 -12.20
C TYR A 418 2.56 -6.18 -12.61
N ALA A 419 3.32 -5.10 -12.41
CA ALA A 419 3.01 -3.81 -12.97
C ALA A 419 3.27 -3.74 -14.48
N GLY A 420 3.63 -4.85 -15.13
CA GLY A 420 3.81 -5.06 -16.58
C GLY A 420 4.90 -4.21 -17.22
N PHE A 421 5.90 -3.79 -16.45
CA PHE A 421 7.14 -3.27 -16.99
C PHE A 421 7.90 -4.40 -17.72
N ASN A 422 8.50 -4.05 -18.85
CA ASN A 422 9.26 -4.98 -19.68
C ASN A 422 10.57 -4.32 -20.13
N PHE A 423 11.48 -4.16 -19.17
CA PHE A 423 12.83 -3.68 -19.42
C PHE A 423 13.81 -4.85 -19.39
N THR A 424 14.59 -5.03 -20.45
CA THR A 424 15.69 -6.02 -20.43
C THR A 424 16.81 -5.57 -19.49
N GLY A 425 17.06 -4.27 -19.39
CA GLY A 425 18.18 -3.69 -18.65
C GLY A 425 19.40 -3.51 -19.53
N PHE A 426 19.99 -2.31 -19.48
CA PHE A 426 21.19 -1.96 -20.24
C PHE A 426 22.36 -2.89 -19.92
N GLN A 427 22.59 -3.21 -18.65
CA GLN A 427 23.68 -4.07 -18.20
C GLN A 427 23.55 -5.52 -18.69
N ASN A 428 22.32 -5.97 -18.98
CA ASN A 428 22.06 -7.30 -19.54
C ASN A 428 22.28 -7.37 -21.06
N GLU A 429 22.34 -6.21 -21.72
CA GLU A 429 22.53 -6.09 -23.17
C GLU A 429 23.99 -5.74 -23.54
N GLU A 430 24.82 -5.43 -22.54
CA GLU A 430 26.25 -5.19 -22.71
C GLU A 430 26.99 -6.46 -23.15
N GLN A 431 27.84 -6.31 -24.16
CA GLN A 431 28.65 -7.41 -24.69
C GLN A 431 30.09 -6.96 -24.87
N PHE A 432 31.05 -7.87 -24.67
CA PHE A 432 32.44 -7.60 -25.05
C PHE A 432 32.62 -7.70 -26.56
N GLY A 433 33.52 -6.87 -27.09
CA GLY A 433 33.93 -6.94 -28.49
C GLY A 433 34.57 -8.28 -28.87
N SER A 434 34.72 -8.52 -30.17
CA SER A 434 35.31 -9.74 -30.71
C SER A 434 36.55 -9.51 -31.57
N ALA A 435 36.96 -8.25 -31.75
CA ALA A 435 38.09 -7.85 -32.60
C ALA A 435 39.46 -8.14 -31.99
#